data_AF-A0A6P5AMD7-F1
#
_entry.id   AF-A0A6P5AMD7-F1
#
_cell.length_a   1.000
_cell.length_b   1.000
_cell.length_c   1.000
_cell.angle_alpha   90.00
_cell.angle_beta   90.00
_cell.angle_gamma   90.00
#
_symmetry.space_group_name_H-M   'P 1'
#
loop_
_entity.id
_entity.type
_entity.pdbx_description
1 polymer ?
#
loop_
_entity_poly.entity_id
_entity_poly.type
_entity_poly.pdbx_seq_one_letter_code
_entity_poly.pdbx_strand_id
1 'polypeptide(L)'
;MAVHRILALLFLIIVPQLVVEGCWPSKIEKRPLSRCEQERADAQAGRGKTFVKQCAPDGTYSTVQCAWKGDFCFCAHPYTGVLFPETRLRGRPFGCDDYYILREDERTPCEKQRDSDNPTVLPGGFIKECEADGSFKLEQCTAEGECYCVNSETGELFGRAGGHGTVTCEEVEAMHLAGENWSQRG
;
A
#
# COMPACT_ATOMS: atom_id res chain seq x y z
N MET A 1 2.93 -62.21 65.42
CA MET A 1 2.01 -61.94 64.30
C MET A 1 1.41 -60.55 64.52
N ALA A 2 1.44 -59.70 63.50
CA ALA A 2 0.73 -58.41 63.36
C ALA A 2 1.22 -57.18 64.16
N VAL A 3 2.27 -56.55 63.61
CA VAL A 3 2.36 -55.11 63.25
C VAL A 3 0.99 -54.60 62.70
N HIS A 4 0.49 -53.36 62.79
CA HIS A 4 0.90 -52.00 63.20
C HIS A 4 -0.34 -51.10 62.93
N ARG A 5 -0.33 -49.81 63.33
CA ARG A 5 -1.16 -48.67 62.79
C ARG A 5 -2.61 -48.55 63.31
N ILE A 6 -3.15 -47.41 63.75
CA ILE A 6 -2.80 -45.97 63.75
C ILE A 6 -3.47 -45.32 64.98
N LEU A 7 -2.69 -44.58 65.75
CA LEU A 7 -3.13 -43.63 66.78
C LEU A 7 -3.20 -42.21 66.16
N ALA A 8 -3.95 -41.34 66.83
CA ALA A 8 -4.02 -39.89 66.66
C ALA A 8 -5.09 -39.36 65.69
N LEU A 9 -6.35 -39.48 66.13
CA LEU A 9 -7.30 -38.38 65.97
C LEU A 9 -6.78 -37.15 66.74
N LEU A 10 -6.91 -35.96 66.14
CA LEU A 10 -6.83 -34.59 66.66
C LEU A 10 -5.75 -33.73 65.96
N PHE A 11 -6.21 -32.57 65.44
CA PHE A 11 -5.51 -31.49 64.74
C PHE A 11 -5.41 -31.56 63.20
N LEU A 12 -6.54 -31.39 62.51
CA LEU A 12 -6.55 -30.62 61.26
C LEU A 12 -7.42 -29.37 61.44
N ILE A 13 -6.72 -28.35 61.92
CA ILE A 13 -7.12 -26.95 61.91
C ILE A 13 -7.42 -26.57 60.46
N ILE A 14 -8.52 -25.85 60.32
CA ILE A 14 -8.92 -25.02 59.19
C ILE A 14 -7.69 -24.36 58.54
N VAL A 15 -7.28 -24.87 57.37
CA VAL A 15 -6.76 -24.01 56.31
C VAL A 15 -7.66 -24.30 55.12
N PRO A 16 -8.62 -23.42 54.79
CA PRO A 16 -9.22 -23.50 53.47
C PRO A 16 -8.04 -23.33 52.54
N GLN A 17 -7.73 -24.34 51.73
CA GLN A 17 -6.88 -24.11 50.58
C GLN A 17 -7.60 -23.01 49.80
N LEU A 18 -7.06 -21.79 49.91
CA LEU A 18 -7.21 -20.75 48.92
C LEU A 18 -6.83 -21.40 47.59
N VAL A 19 -7.81 -22.02 46.93
CA VAL A 19 -7.85 -22.04 45.48
C VAL A 19 -7.98 -20.57 45.11
N VAL A 20 -6.80 -19.99 44.91
CA VAL A 20 -6.57 -18.60 44.54
C VAL A 20 -7.59 -18.22 43.48
N GLU A 21 -8.54 -17.38 43.85
CA GLU A 21 -9.30 -16.60 42.88
C GLU A 21 -8.27 -15.80 42.07
N GLY A 22 -8.16 -16.09 40.77
CA GLY A 22 -7.39 -15.25 39.85
C GLY A 22 -6.05 -15.79 39.40
N CYS A 23 -6.07 -16.90 38.65
CA CYS A 23 -5.29 -17.04 37.42
C CYS A 23 -6.00 -18.04 36.50
N TRP A 24 -7.25 -17.74 36.16
CA TRP A 24 -7.86 -18.29 34.95
C TRP A 24 -7.01 -17.79 33.77
N PRO A 25 -6.66 -18.62 32.76
CA PRO A 25 -5.99 -18.10 31.58
C PRO A 25 -6.95 -17.15 30.89
N SER A 26 -6.76 -15.85 31.12
CA SER A 26 -7.48 -14.79 30.42
C SER A 26 -7.45 -15.16 28.95
N LYS A 27 -8.63 -15.42 28.39
CA LYS A 27 -8.84 -15.70 26.98
C LYS A 27 -8.00 -14.69 26.21
N ILE A 28 -6.90 -15.12 25.60
CA ILE A 28 -6.04 -14.24 24.83
C ILE A 28 -6.90 -13.79 23.66
N GLU A 29 -7.49 -12.60 23.76
CA GLU A 29 -8.16 -11.98 22.63
C GLU A 29 -7.07 -11.72 21.60
N LYS A 30 -7.01 -12.61 20.61
CA LYS A 30 -6.07 -12.48 19.50
C LYS A 30 -6.40 -11.15 18.84
N ARG A 31 -5.40 -10.26 18.75
CA ARG A 31 -5.56 -8.99 18.03
C ARG A 31 -6.06 -9.27 16.61
N PRO A 32 -6.84 -8.34 16.02
CA PRO A 32 -7.17 -8.44 14.61
C PRO A 32 -5.88 -8.54 13.78
N LEU A 33 -5.91 -9.41 12.77
CA LEU A 33 -4.80 -9.56 11.84
C LEU A 33 -4.63 -8.26 11.05
N SER A 34 -3.38 -7.88 10.81
CA SER A 34 -3.10 -6.81 9.85
C SER A 34 -3.44 -7.26 8.43
N ARG A 35 -3.51 -6.30 7.50
CA ARG A 35 -3.72 -6.61 6.08
C ARG A 35 -2.67 -7.60 5.54
N CYS A 36 -1.40 -7.38 5.84
CA CYS A 36 -0.33 -8.28 5.41
C CYS A 36 -0.50 -9.70 6.00
N GLU A 37 -0.86 -9.80 7.28
CA GLU A 37 -1.03 -11.09 7.96
C GLU A 37 -2.21 -11.88 7.40
N GLN A 38 -3.29 -11.19 7.05
CA GLN A 38 -4.43 -11.78 6.38
C GLN A 38 -4.05 -12.30 4.99
N GLU A 39 -3.42 -11.48 4.15
CA GLU A 39 -2.96 -11.91 2.82
C GLU A 39 -1.99 -13.09 2.88
N ARG A 40 -1.11 -13.13 3.90
CA ARG A 40 -0.24 -14.28 4.15
C ARG A 40 -1.03 -15.54 4.47
N ALA A 41 -2.00 -15.46 5.39
CA ALA A 41 -2.82 -16.60 5.79
C ALA A 41 -3.64 -17.14 4.62
N ASP A 42 -4.24 -16.26 3.83
CA ASP A 42 -5.01 -16.61 2.63
C ASP A 42 -4.12 -17.30 1.58
N ALA A 43 -2.92 -16.77 1.34
CA ALA A 43 -1.96 -17.38 0.42
C ALA A 43 -1.48 -18.77 0.87
N GLN A 44 -1.38 -19.00 2.19
CA GLN A 44 -1.02 -20.30 2.76
C GLN A 44 -2.19 -21.30 2.72
N ALA A 45 -3.42 -20.83 2.84
CA ALA A 45 -4.62 -21.67 2.74
C ALA A 45 -4.93 -22.09 1.28
N GLY A 46 -4.47 -21.30 0.30
CA GLY A 46 -4.58 -21.61 -1.12
C GLY A 46 -3.73 -22.84 -1.52
N ARG A 47 -4.33 -23.78 -2.27
CA ARG A 47 -3.59 -24.91 -2.86
C ARG A 47 -2.76 -24.42 -4.06
N GLY A 48 -1.55 -23.91 -3.85
CA GLY A 48 -0.68 -23.48 -4.95
C GLY A 48 0.67 -22.88 -4.54
N LYS A 49 1.57 -22.67 -5.52
CA LYS A 49 2.83 -21.92 -5.36
C LYS A 49 2.58 -20.40 -5.41
N THR A 50 1.65 -19.92 -4.60
CA THR A 50 1.31 -18.49 -4.55
C THR A 50 2.40 -17.74 -3.78
N PHE A 51 2.68 -16.50 -4.18
CA PHE A 51 3.61 -15.64 -3.46
C PHE A 51 3.10 -15.37 -2.05
N VAL A 52 3.75 -15.96 -1.05
CA VAL A 52 3.37 -15.78 0.36
C VAL A 52 3.98 -14.49 0.89
N LYS A 53 3.14 -13.53 1.30
CA LYS A 53 3.60 -12.25 1.83
C LYS A 53 4.41 -12.43 3.12
N GLN A 54 5.53 -11.72 3.21
CA GLN A 54 6.30 -11.58 4.44
C GLN A 54 5.88 -10.29 5.16
N CYS A 55 5.62 -10.35 6.45
CA CYS A 55 5.17 -9.23 7.28
C CYS A 55 6.17 -9.01 8.39
N ALA A 56 6.39 -7.74 8.72
CA ALA A 56 7.18 -7.32 9.85
C ALA A 56 6.42 -7.56 11.17
N PRO A 57 7.10 -7.49 12.34
CA PRO A 57 6.49 -7.77 13.64
C PRO A 57 5.35 -6.83 14.04
N ASP A 58 5.36 -5.60 13.51
CA ASP A 58 4.33 -4.59 13.71
C ASP A 58 3.07 -4.82 12.83
N GLY A 59 3.11 -5.83 11.96
CA GLY A 59 2.03 -6.18 11.04
C GLY A 59 2.12 -5.47 9.68
N THR A 60 3.09 -4.60 9.43
CA THR A 60 3.34 -4.03 8.10
C THR A 60 3.92 -5.08 7.15
N TYR A 61 3.98 -4.78 5.87
CA TYR A 61 4.71 -5.62 4.91
C TYR A 61 6.21 -5.49 5.17
N SER A 62 6.93 -6.61 5.18
CA SER A 62 8.39 -6.53 5.21
C SER A 62 8.89 -5.77 3.98
N THR A 63 9.81 -4.84 4.20
CA THR A 63 10.46 -4.05 3.15
C THR A 63 11.23 -4.92 2.16
N VAL A 64 11.52 -6.17 2.50
CA VAL A 64 12.01 -7.20 1.59
C VAL A 64 10.96 -8.31 1.47
N GLN A 65 10.56 -8.61 0.23
CA GLN A 65 9.69 -9.74 -0.07
C GLN A 65 10.40 -10.74 -0.96
N CYS A 66 10.33 -12.02 -0.59
CA CYS A 66 11.04 -13.09 -1.29
C CYS A 66 10.05 -14.10 -1.87
N ALA A 67 10.37 -14.62 -3.06
CA ALA A 67 9.62 -15.73 -3.65
C ALA A 67 9.70 -16.99 -2.75
N TRP A 68 8.78 -17.95 -2.94
CA TRP A 68 8.64 -19.17 -2.12
C TRP A 68 9.94 -19.96 -1.89
N LYS A 69 10.88 -19.95 -2.84
CA LYS A 69 12.19 -20.63 -2.71
C LYS A 69 13.33 -19.72 -2.26
N GLY A 70 13.08 -18.43 -2.08
CA GLY A 70 14.11 -17.43 -1.80
C GLY A 70 15.04 -17.12 -2.97
N ASP A 71 14.79 -17.70 -4.16
CA ASP A 71 15.66 -17.56 -5.34
C ASP A 71 15.76 -16.10 -5.80
N PHE A 72 14.69 -15.32 -5.62
CA PHE A 72 14.66 -13.89 -5.90
C PHE A 72 13.87 -13.14 -4.84
N CYS A 73 14.34 -11.96 -4.47
CA CYS A 73 13.66 -11.04 -3.59
C CYS A 73 13.56 -9.64 -4.22
N PHE A 74 12.65 -8.83 -3.68
CA PHE A 74 12.32 -7.48 -4.11
C PHE A 74 12.25 -6.59 -2.88
N CYS A 75 12.54 -5.30 -3.04
CA CYS A 75 12.04 -4.30 -2.11
C CYS A 75 10.51 -4.18 -2.24
N ALA A 76 9.84 -3.83 -1.16
CA ALA A 76 8.41 -3.65 -1.11
C ALA A 76 8.02 -2.44 -0.26
N HIS A 77 6.88 -1.84 -0.60
CA HIS A 77 6.32 -0.74 0.16
C HIS A 77 5.71 -1.26 1.48
N PRO A 78 6.11 -0.74 2.65
CA PRO A 78 5.75 -1.32 3.95
C PRO A 78 4.25 -1.21 4.27
N TYR A 79 3.57 -0.17 3.79
CA TYR A 79 2.13 0.02 4.06
C TYR A 79 1.19 -0.61 3.02
N THR A 80 1.54 -0.62 1.73
CA THR A 80 0.67 -1.11 0.65
C THR A 80 0.97 -2.54 0.21
N GLY A 81 2.19 -3.03 0.44
CA GLY A 81 2.64 -4.36 0.02
C GLY A 81 2.99 -4.50 -1.47
N VAL A 82 3.06 -3.37 -2.18
CA VAL A 82 3.50 -3.28 -3.59
C VAL A 82 4.97 -3.65 -3.68
N LEU A 83 5.33 -4.49 -4.65
CA LEU A 83 6.72 -4.87 -4.93
C LEU A 83 7.31 -3.87 -5.93
N PHE A 84 8.60 -3.56 -5.79
CA PHE A 84 9.37 -2.77 -6.75
C PHE A 84 10.13 -3.71 -7.70
N PRO A 85 9.61 -4.03 -8.90
CA PRO A 85 10.15 -5.10 -9.73
C PRO A 85 11.60 -4.86 -10.20
N GLU A 86 12.00 -3.60 -10.32
CA GLU A 86 13.35 -3.14 -10.68
C GLU A 86 14.40 -3.52 -9.63
N THR A 87 13.99 -3.73 -8.37
CA THR A 87 14.88 -4.13 -7.28
C THR A 87 15.12 -5.64 -7.20
N ARG A 88 14.62 -6.40 -8.19
CA ARG A 88 14.71 -7.87 -8.19
C ARG A 88 16.15 -8.35 -8.17
N LEU A 89 16.53 -9.04 -7.10
CA LEU A 89 17.88 -9.60 -6.94
C LEU A 89 17.82 -11.09 -6.63
N ARG A 90 18.82 -11.86 -7.08
CA ARG A 90 19.07 -13.21 -6.52
C ARG A 90 19.67 -13.04 -5.13
N GLY A 91 18.91 -13.41 -4.10
CA GLY A 91 19.22 -13.07 -2.72
C GLY A 91 18.52 -11.78 -2.27
N ARG A 92 18.97 -11.22 -1.15
CA ARG A 92 18.30 -10.09 -0.48
C ARG A 92 18.84 -8.74 -0.98
N PRO A 93 17.99 -7.87 -1.58
CA PRO A 93 18.39 -6.50 -1.91
C PRO A 93 18.75 -5.70 -0.66
N PHE A 94 19.64 -4.73 -0.83
CA PHE A 94 20.05 -3.79 0.22
C PHE A 94 19.26 -2.48 0.11
N GLY A 95 19.15 -1.74 1.21
CA GLY A 95 18.55 -0.40 1.21
C GLY A 95 17.03 -0.36 1.08
N CYS A 96 16.32 -1.49 1.24
CA CYS A 96 14.86 -1.52 1.08
C CYS A 96 14.09 -0.75 2.17
N ASP A 97 14.71 -0.45 3.31
CA ASP A 97 14.03 0.24 4.41
C ASP A 97 13.64 1.67 4.05
N ASP A 98 14.44 2.37 3.25
CA ASP A 98 14.15 3.73 2.80
C ASP A 98 13.82 3.81 1.30
N TYR A 99 13.90 2.69 0.56
CA TYR A 99 13.71 2.67 -0.90
C TYR A 99 12.36 3.25 -1.33
N TYR A 100 11.28 2.95 -0.60
CA TYR A 100 9.96 3.47 -0.93
C TYR A 100 9.87 5.00 -0.77
N ILE A 101 10.62 5.58 0.16
CA ILE A 101 10.69 7.03 0.39
C ILE A 101 11.43 7.68 -0.78
N LEU A 102 12.58 7.12 -1.17
CA LEU A 102 13.38 7.62 -2.29
C LEU A 102 12.61 7.53 -3.62
N ARG A 103 11.93 6.40 -3.85
CA ARG A 103 11.11 6.21 -5.04
C ARG A 103 9.90 7.14 -5.06
N GLU A 104 9.32 7.47 -3.91
CA GLU A 104 8.27 8.49 -3.83
C GLU A 104 8.79 9.89 -4.15
N ASP A 105 10.00 10.24 -3.73
CA ASP A 105 10.61 11.53 -4.02
C ASP A 105 10.90 11.70 -5.52
N GLU A 106 11.49 10.67 -6.14
CA GLU A 106 11.85 10.64 -7.56
C GLU A 106 10.65 10.62 -8.52
N ARG A 107 9.45 10.22 -8.05
CA ARG A 107 8.26 10.23 -8.91
C ARG A 107 7.83 11.64 -9.25
N THR A 108 7.55 11.87 -10.52
CA THR A 108 7.01 13.16 -10.97
C THR A 108 5.58 13.39 -10.44
N PRO A 109 5.08 14.62 -10.45
CA PRO A 109 3.67 14.90 -10.13
C PRO A 109 2.70 14.02 -10.93
N CYS A 110 2.96 13.81 -12.22
CA CYS A 110 2.15 12.93 -13.06
C CYS A 110 2.19 11.47 -12.58
N GLU A 111 3.36 10.92 -12.28
CA GLU A 111 3.46 9.53 -11.81
C GLU A 111 2.83 9.33 -10.42
N LYS A 112 2.97 10.31 -9.54
CA LYS A 112 2.29 10.33 -8.23
C LYS A 112 0.78 10.33 -8.42
N GLN A 113 0.28 11.18 -9.31
CA GLN A 113 -1.15 11.21 -9.61
C GLN A 113 -1.56 9.89 -10.24
N ARG A 114 -0.84 9.39 -11.26
CA ARG A 114 -1.10 8.12 -11.95
C ARG A 114 -1.35 6.96 -10.99
N ASP A 115 -0.41 6.77 -10.07
CA ASP A 115 -0.40 5.67 -9.12
C ASP A 115 -1.28 5.91 -7.89
N SER A 116 -1.94 7.07 -7.77
CA SER A 116 -2.82 7.34 -6.64
C SER A 116 -4.13 6.54 -6.74
N ASP A 117 -4.47 5.84 -5.66
CA ASP A 117 -5.73 5.10 -5.47
C ASP A 117 -6.94 6.03 -5.28
N ASN A 118 -6.75 7.35 -5.33
CA ASN A 118 -7.82 8.32 -5.20
C ASN A 118 -8.45 8.61 -6.57
N PRO A 119 -9.69 8.16 -6.84
CA PRO A 119 -10.41 8.48 -8.07
C PRO A 119 -10.84 9.96 -8.14
N THR A 120 -10.52 10.76 -7.12
CA THR A 120 -11.05 12.11 -6.94
C THR A 120 -10.05 13.18 -7.34
N VAL A 121 -9.89 13.39 -8.64
CA VAL A 121 -9.75 14.73 -9.20
C VAL A 121 -10.66 14.78 -10.43
N LEU A 122 -11.91 15.22 -10.19
CA LEU A 122 -13.00 15.51 -11.13
C LEU A 122 -13.93 14.35 -11.58
N PRO A 123 -15.23 14.65 -11.83
CA PRO A 123 -16.21 13.64 -12.23
C PRO A 123 -15.84 13.04 -13.58
N GLY A 124 -15.54 11.74 -13.62
CA GLY A 124 -15.25 11.01 -14.85
C GLY A 124 -13.99 10.13 -14.84
N GLY A 125 -13.13 10.22 -13.81
CA GLY A 125 -11.99 9.31 -13.67
C GLY A 125 -10.96 9.51 -14.79
N PHE A 126 -10.23 10.63 -14.72
CA PHE A 126 -9.29 11.00 -15.78
C PHE A 126 -8.03 10.13 -15.78
N ILE A 127 -7.72 9.67 -16.98
CA ILE A 127 -6.49 8.99 -17.36
C ILE A 127 -5.29 9.90 -17.02
N LYS A 128 -4.21 9.28 -16.54
CA LYS A 128 -2.97 9.92 -16.10
C LYS A 128 -1.84 9.55 -17.06
N GLU A 129 -2.01 9.87 -18.34
CA GLU A 129 -0.95 9.64 -19.33
C GLU A 129 0.19 10.63 -19.03
N CYS A 130 1.38 10.08 -18.82
CA CYS A 130 2.59 10.86 -18.62
C CYS A 130 3.48 10.72 -19.85
N GLU A 131 4.16 11.79 -20.21
CA GLU A 131 5.24 11.76 -21.21
C GLU A 131 6.49 11.06 -20.64
N ALA A 132 7.48 10.81 -21.50
CA ALA A 132 8.71 10.11 -21.12
C ALA A 132 9.58 10.89 -20.11
N ASP A 133 9.43 12.21 -20.04
CA ASP A 133 10.07 13.08 -19.05
C ASP A 133 9.29 13.16 -17.73
N GLY A 134 8.14 12.48 -17.66
CA GLY A 134 7.24 12.44 -16.52
C GLY A 134 6.35 13.67 -16.36
N SER A 135 6.33 14.59 -17.34
CA SER A 135 5.27 15.61 -17.43
C SER A 135 3.92 14.96 -17.77
N PHE A 136 2.83 15.68 -17.51
CA PHE A 136 1.50 15.26 -17.96
C PHE A 136 1.41 15.41 -19.47
N LYS A 137 0.95 14.36 -20.16
CA LYS A 137 0.59 14.48 -21.57
C LYS A 137 -0.51 15.52 -21.72
N LEU A 138 -0.29 16.50 -22.58
CA LEU A 138 -1.18 17.65 -22.76
C LEU A 138 -2.62 17.26 -23.09
N GLU A 139 -2.81 16.24 -23.92
CA GLU A 139 -4.14 15.72 -24.27
C GLU A 139 -4.41 14.44 -23.48
N GLN A 140 -5.43 14.48 -22.62
CA GLN A 140 -5.94 13.34 -21.86
C GLN A 140 -7.31 12.96 -22.40
N CYS A 141 -7.46 11.72 -22.85
CA CYS A 141 -8.71 11.21 -23.40
C CYS A 141 -9.37 10.20 -22.45
N THR A 142 -10.69 10.19 -22.34
CA THR A 142 -11.42 9.15 -21.61
C THR A 142 -11.56 7.88 -22.45
N ALA A 143 -11.94 6.77 -21.83
CA ALA A 143 -12.21 5.52 -22.54
C ALA A 143 -13.38 5.65 -23.55
N GLU A 144 -14.29 6.58 -23.29
CA GLU A 144 -15.43 6.92 -24.16
C GLU A 144 -15.03 7.81 -25.34
N GLY A 145 -13.77 8.29 -25.40
CA GLY A 145 -13.23 9.08 -26.50
C GLY A 145 -13.31 10.60 -26.29
N GLU A 146 -13.62 11.06 -25.09
CA GLU A 146 -13.66 12.48 -24.76
C GLU A 146 -12.28 13.00 -24.39
N CYS A 147 -11.72 13.93 -25.16
CA CYS A 147 -10.36 14.44 -24.95
C CYS A 147 -10.35 15.86 -24.36
N TYR A 148 -9.40 16.11 -23.46
CA TYR A 148 -9.26 17.35 -22.71
C TYR A 148 -7.80 17.77 -22.62
N CYS A 149 -7.58 19.08 -22.52
CA CYS A 149 -6.26 19.65 -22.35
C CYS A 149 -5.93 19.86 -20.87
N VAL A 150 -4.75 19.43 -20.44
CA VAL A 150 -4.21 19.60 -19.10
C VAL A 150 -2.91 20.39 -19.11
N ASN A 151 -2.55 20.97 -17.97
CA ASN A 151 -1.24 21.56 -17.72
C ASN A 151 -0.17 20.46 -17.61
N SER A 152 0.95 20.59 -18.33
CA SER A 152 2.04 19.61 -18.35
C SER A 152 2.77 19.45 -17.01
N GLU A 153 2.72 20.44 -16.12
CA GLU A 153 3.37 20.40 -14.81
C GLU A 153 2.42 19.93 -13.70
N THR A 154 1.17 20.42 -13.70
CA THR A 154 0.22 20.23 -12.59
C THR A 154 -0.88 19.22 -12.86
N GLY A 155 -1.17 18.91 -14.14
CA GLY A 155 -2.28 18.07 -14.53
C GLY A 155 -3.66 18.74 -14.42
N GLU A 156 -3.72 20.05 -14.16
CA GLU A 156 -4.98 20.80 -14.08
C GLU A 156 -5.63 20.95 -15.46
N LEU A 157 -6.95 20.70 -15.53
CA LEU A 157 -7.73 20.88 -16.77
C LEU A 157 -7.94 22.37 -17.07
N PHE A 158 -7.72 22.75 -18.33
CA PHE A 158 -8.03 24.11 -18.79
C PHE A 158 -8.84 24.18 -20.09
N GLY A 159 -9.21 23.05 -20.71
CA GLY A 159 -10.08 23.04 -21.89
C GLY A 159 -10.46 21.64 -22.38
N ARG A 160 -11.45 21.56 -23.28
CA ARG A 160 -11.77 20.33 -24.04
C ARG A 160 -11.02 20.35 -25.36
N ALA A 161 -10.36 19.24 -25.71
CA ALA A 161 -9.72 19.11 -27.02
C ALA A 161 -10.81 19.05 -28.10
N GLY A 162 -10.67 19.83 -29.17
CA GLY A 162 -11.57 19.77 -30.34
C GLY A 162 -12.76 20.75 -30.36
N GLY A 163 -12.68 21.90 -29.68
CA GLY A 163 -13.60 23.02 -29.92
C GLY A 163 -13.37 23.68 -31.29
N HIS A 164 -14.43 23.85 -32.07
CA HIS A 164 -14.44 24.33 -33.45
C HIS A 164 -13.72 25.69 -33.62
N GLY A 165 -12.45 25.69 -34.08
CA GLY A 165 -11.67 26.90 -34.40
C GLY A 165 -10.25 26.96 -33.80
N THR A 166 -9.42 25.98 -34.16
CA THR A 166 -7.94 25.95 -34.09
C THR A 166 -7.27 26.62 -32.89
N VAL A 167 -7.37 26.00 -31.71
CA VAL A 167 -6.34 26.15 -30.69
C VAL A 167 -5.92 24.74 -30.22
N THR A 168 -4.66 24.35 -30.43
CA THR A 168 -4.13 23.07 -29.95
C THR A 168 -3.90 23.11 -28.44
N CYS A 169 -3.83 21.94 -27.76
CA CYS A 169 -3.50 21.94 -26.32
C CYS A 169 -2.14 22.61 -26.03
N GLU A 170 -1.20 22.53 -26.98
CA GLU A 170 0.10 23.22 -26.93
C GLU A 170 -0.07 24.74 -26.97
N GLU A 171 -0.95 25.25 -27.83
CA GLU A 171 -1.23 26.69 -27.93
C GLU A 171 -1.93 27.22 -26.66
N VAL A 172 -2.86 26.47 -26.09
CA VAL A 172 -3.52 26.86 -24.84
C VAL A 172 -2.53 26.84 -23.66
N GLU A 173 -1.65 25.85 -23.59
CA GLU A 173 -0.61 25.81 -22.56
C GLU A 173 0.37 26.98 -22.68
N ALA A 174 0.87 27.25 -23.89
CA ALA A 174 1.75 28.38 -24.14
C ALA A 174 1.11 29.71 -23.71
N MET A 175 -0.20 29.87 -23.92
CA MET A 175 -0.95 31.04 -23.47
C MET A 175 -1.13 31.10 -21.95
N HIS A 176 -1.35 29.97 -21.27
CA HIS A 176 -1.41 29.90 -19.81
C HIS A 176 -0.06 30.21 -19.16
N LEU A 177 1.04 29.73 -19.73
CA LEU A 177 2.40 30.07 -19.29
C LEU A 177 2.72 31.55 -19.52
N ALA A 178 2.14 32.17 -20.56
CA ALA A 178 2.30 33.60 -20.85
C ALA A 178 1.44 34.52 -19.97
N GLY A 179 0.51 33.99 -19.16
CA GLY A 179 -0.37 34.78 -18.29
C GLY A 179 -1.40 35.64 -19.05
N GLU A 180 -1.74 35.27 -20.29
CA GLU A 180 -2.65 36.06 -21.13
C GLU A 180 -4.12 35.71 -20.87
N ASN A 181 -4.93 36.73 -20.59
CA ASN A 181 -6.35 36.58 -20.23
C ASN A 181 -7.23 36.41 -21.48
N TRP A 182 -8.08 35.38 -21.47
CA TRP A 182 -8.90 34.93 -22.61
C TRP A 182 -9.94 35.96 -23.10
N SER A 183 -10.27 36.98 -22.30
CA SER A 183 -11.31 37.97 -22.62
C SER A 183 -10.92 39.05 -23.66
N GLN A 184 -9.80 38.92 -24.36
CA GLN A 184 -9.34 39.94 -25.32
C GLN A 184 -9.11 39.45 -26.75
N ARG A 185 -9.45 38.21 -27.10
CA ARG A 185 -9.39 37.72 -28.48
C ARG A 185 -10.77 37.26 -28.97
N GLY A 186 -11.41 38.15 -29.74
CA GLY A 186 -12.37 37.85 -30.82
C GLY A 186 -13.78 37.46 -30.43
#